data_AF-A0A7K0R567-F1
#
_entry.id   AF-A0A7K0R567-F1
#
_cell.length_a   1.000
_cell.length_b   1.000
_cell.length_c   1.000
_cell.angle_alpha   90.00
_cell.angle_beta   90.00
_cell.angle_gamma   90.00
#
_symmetry.space_group_name_H-M   'P 1'
#
loop_
_entity.id
_entity.type
_entity.pdbx_description
1 polymer ?
#
loop_
_entity_poly.entity_id
_entity_poly.type
_entity_poly.pdbx_seq_one_letter_code
_entity_poly.pdbx_strand_id
1 'polypeptide(L)'
;APDQPDSDLNDLVKNLGDKRFVLVLGNDFQHKNRDFAIAVWQQVLQAGEACELVLAGLHVKSSSSKQGEEELLAKHVDLRGSAHTIGHVTPASREWLLANAHAVLYPSSAEGFGFVPYEAAALGTPTTFASFGPLKEVSGVNTTPKLWTIDAFAKDLTALLSDPQAADLRIAHLQAAIAQHTWDGFARTLIDFFQHVIAMPTVFTSTVAGTAAADSALASIMSSKAYRATEKLRKVKNKFSKG
;
A
#
# COMPACT_ATOMS: atom_id res chain seq x y z
N ALA A 1 -17.13 -9.65 -0.45
CA ALA A 1 -17.41 -9.12 -1.80
C ALA A 1 -18.87 -9.34 -2.15
N PRO A 2 -19.49 -8.41 -2.88
CA PRO A 2 -20.81 -8.65 -3.46
C PRO A 2 -20.71 -9.76 -4.52
N ASP A 3 -21.80 -10.51 -4.73
CA ASP A 3 -21.85 -11.57 -5.74
C ASP A 3 -21.71 -11.02 -7.17
N GLN A 4 -22.17 -9.78 -7.38
CA GLN A 4 -22.10 -9.06 -8.65
C GLN A 4 -21.56 -7.64 -8.43
N PRO A 5 -20.80 -7.09 -9.40
CA PRO A 5 -20.39 -5.70 -9.33
C PRO A 5 -21.56 -4.76 -9.66
N ASP A 6 -21.34 -3.46 -9.48
CA ASP A 6 -22.28 -2.46 -9.97
C ASP A 6 -22.26 -2.39 -11.51
N SER A 7 -23.22 -1.67 -12.08
CA SER A 7 -23.40 -1.57 -13.53
C SER A 7 -22.21 -0.95 -14.29
N ASP A 8 -21.29 -0.29 -13.58
CA ASP A 8 -20.06 0.27 -14.15
C ASP A 8 -19.11 -0.81 -14.70
N LEU A 9 -19.25 -2.07 -14.28
CA LEU A 9 -18.45 -3.19 -14.79
C LEU A 9 -19.18 -4.12 -15.76
N ASN A 10 -20.42 -3.83 -16.17
CA ASN A 10 -21.22 -4.72 -17.02
C ASN A 10 -20.49 -5.16 -18.29
N ASP A 11 -19.87 -4.22 -19.01
CA ASP A 11 -19.14 -4.53 -20.25
C ASP A 11 -17.89 -5.37 -19.98
N LEU A 12 -17.18 -5.07 -18.88
CA LEU A 12 -16.01 -5.84 -18.46
C LEU A 12 -16.39 -7.29 -18.13
N VAL A 13 -17.40 -7.49 -17.28
CA VAL A 13 -17.87 -8.82 -16.88
C VAL A 13 -18.30 -9.63 -18.09
N LYS A 14 -19.02 -8.99 -19.03
CA LYS A 14 -19.41 -9.62 -20.30
C LYS A 14 -18.21 -10.05 -21.14
N ASN A 15 -17.17 -9.22 -21.21
CA ASN A 15 -15.96 -9.50 -22.00
C ASN A 15 -15.04 -10.54 -21.35
N LEU A 16 -14.99 -10.57 -20.01
CA LEU A 16 -14.25 -11.57 -19.25
C LEU A 16 -14.91 -12.95 -19.38
N GLY A 17 -16.24 -13.03 -19.26
CA GLY A 17 -16.94 -14.33 -19.19
C GLY A 17 -16.34 -15.19 -18.07
N ASP A 18 -15.99 -16.44 -18.40
CA ASP A 18 -15.36 -17.39 -17.45
C ASP A 18 -13.82 -17.30 -17.42
N LYS A 19 -13.22 -16.32 -18.10
CA LYS A 19 -11.77 -16.23 -18.20
C LYS A 19 -11.15 -15.73 -16.90
N ARG A 20 -9.99 -16.31 -16.57
CA ARG A 20 -9.13 -15.87 -15.46
C ARG A 20 -8.59 -14.48 -15.75
N PHE A 21 -8.43 -13.64 -14.73
CA PHE A 21 -7.80 -12.33 -14.91
C PHE A 21 -6.85 -11.97 -13.77
N VAL A 22 -5.83 -11.19 -14.13
CA VAL A 22 -4.92 -10.50 -13.21
C VAL A 22 -5.39 -9.06 -13.07
N LEU A 23 -5.50 -8.57 -11.84
CA LEU A 23 -5.91 -7.21 -11.55
C LEU A 23 -4.71 -6.32 -11.23
N VAL A 24 -4.67 -5.14 -11.84
CA VAL A 24 -3.80 -4.03 -11.46
C VAL A 24 -4.70 -2.87 -11.05
N LEU A 25 -4.72 -2.56 -9.75
CA LEU A 25 -5.60 -1.55 -9.18
C LEU A 25 -4.83 -0.29 -8.83
N GLY A 26 -5.18 0.81 -9.50
CA GLY A 26 -4.57 2.12 -9.28
C GLY A 26 -4.71 3.03 -10.49
N ASN A 27 -4.80 4.34 -10.21
CA ASN A 27 -4.69 5.37 -11.24
C ASN A 27 -3.39 5.22 -12.02
N ASP A 28 -3.34 5.73 -13.24
CA ASP A 28 -2.20 5.54 -14.14
C ASP A 28 -0.97 6.41 -13.83
N PHE A 29 -0.64 6.60 -12.55
CA PHE A 29 0.61 7.25 -12.17
C PHE A 29 1.84 6.41 -12.51
N GLN A 30 2.93 7.06 -12.90
CA GLN A 30 4.24 6.45 -13.19
C GLN A 30 4.73 5.55 -12.05
N HIS A 31 4.60 5.97 -10.79
CA HIS A 31 5.04 5.16 -9.65
C HIS A 31 4.16 3.93 -9.36
N LYS A 32 3.02 3.76 -10.03
CA LYS A 32 2.22 2.52 -10.01
C LYS A 32 2.72 1.50 -11.03
N ASN A 33 3.51 1.96 -12.01
CA ASN A 33 4.18 1.17 -13.06
C ASN A 33 3.23 0.21 -13.79
N ARG A 34 2.11 0.72 -14.32
CA ARG A 34 1.13 -0.08 -15.08
C ARG A 34 1.69 -0.60 -16.41
N ASP A 35 2.56 0.18 -17.06
CA ASP A 35 3.33 -0.24 -18.22
C ASP A 35 4.25 -1.43 -17.89
N PHE A 36 4.97 -1.38 -16.76
CA PHE A 36 5.72 -2.53 -16.25
C PHE A 36 4.80 -3.73 -15.97
N ALA A 37 3.61 -3.49 -15.41
CA ALA A 37 2.63 -4.54 -15.15
C ALA A 37 2.16 -5.24 -16.45
N ILE A 38 1.93 -4.47 -17.52
CA ILE A 38 1.59 -5.01 -18.84
C ILE A 38 2.73 -5.89 -19.36
N ALA A 39 3.98 -5.44 -19.25
CA ALA A 39 5.13 -6.23 -19.71
C ALA A 39 5.30 -7.54 -18.90
N VAL A 40 5.06 -7.50 -17.59
CA VAL A 40 5.03 -8.69 -16.72
C VAL A 40 3.94 -9.65 -17.16
N TRP A 41 2.72 -9.15 -17.36
CA TRP A 41 1.60 -9.96 -17.83
C TRP A 41 1.89 -10.59 -19.20
N GLN A 42 2.46 -9.85 -20.15
CA GLN A 42 2.87 -10.39 -21.44
C GLN A 42 3.89 -11.53 -21.30
N GLN A 43 4.84 -11.43 -20.36
CA GLN A 43 5.78 -12.52 -20.08
C GLN A 43 5.10 -13.73 -19.42
N VAL A 44 4.11 -13.50 -18.55
CA VAL A 44 3.28 -14.57 -17.95
C VAL A 44 2.49 -15.30 -19.04
N LEU A 45 1.89 -14.55 -19.97
CA LEU A 45 1.27 -15.14 -21.16
C LEU A 45 2.30 -16.00 -21.89
N GLN A 46 3.45 -15.43 -22.28
CA GLN A 46 4.54 -16.16 -22.96
C GLN A 46 4.92 -17.49 -22.28
N ALA A 47 4.90 -17.54 -20.95
CA ALA A 47 5.21 -18.74 -20.16
C ALA A 47 4.15 -19.85 -20.20
N GLY A 48 2.96 -19.61 -20.77
CA GLY A 48 1.91 -20.62 -20.91
C GLY A 48 0.58 -20.27 -20.27
N GLU A 49 0.55 -19.30 -19.36
CA GLU A 49 -0.64 -18.95 -18.59
C GLU A 49 -1.63 -18.15 -19.44
N ALA A 50 -2.85 -18.65 -19.59
CA ALA A 50 -3.92 -17.91 -20.26
C ALA A 50 -4.72 -17.11 -19.22
N CYS A 51 -4.60 -15.78 -19.27
CA CYS A 51 -5.36 -14.87 -18.41
C CYS A 51 -5.51 -13.48 -19.02
N GLU A 52 -6.63 -12.84 -18.74
CA GLU A 52 -6.88 -11.44 -19.08
C GLU A 52 -6.14 -10.51 -18.10
N LEU A 53 -5.89 -9.27 -18.50
CA LEU A 53 -5.36 -8.22 -17.62
C LEU A 53 -6.41 -7.14 -17.42
N VAL A 54 -6.72 -6.79 -16.18
CA VAL A 54 -7.63 -5.69 -15.86
C VAL A 54 -6.85 -4.56 -15.20
N LEU A 55 -6.81 -3.40 -15.86
CA LEU A 55 -6.18 -2.17 -15.38
C LEU A 55 -7.29 -1.22 -14.89
N ALA A 56 -7.47 -1.13 -13.57
CA ALA A 56 -8.56 -0.37 -12.98
C ALA A 56 -8.07 0.90 -12.27
N GLY A 57 -8.44 2.07 -12.80
CA GLY A 57 -8.12 3.36 -12.18
C GLY A 57 -8.23 4.55 -13.14
N LEU A 58 -8.31 5.73 -12.56
CA LEU A 58 -8.44 6.98 -13.33
C LEU A 58 -7.17 7.34 -14.08
N HIS A 59 -7.35 8.00 -15.22
CA HIS A 59 -6.27 8.71 -15.90
C HIS A 59 -5.86 9.96 -15.12
N VAL A 60 -4.56 10.15 -14.93
CA VAL A 60 -3.99 11.32 -14.27
C VAL A 60 -3.39 12.28 -15.31
N LYS A 61 -3.57 13.58 -15.10
CA LYS A 61 -3.11 14.60 -16.06
C LYS A 61 -1.58 14.76 -16.11
N SER A 62 -0.89 14.40 -15.03
CA SER A 62 0.56 14.55 -14.90
C SER A 62 1.18 13.32 -14.28
N SER A 63 2.41 13.01 -14.70
CA SER A 63 3.13 11.80 -14.28
C SER A 63 2.33 10.53 -14.56
N SER A 64 1.72 10.45 -15.75
CA SER A 64 0.94 9.28 -16.19
C SER A 64 1.81 8.27 -16.93
N SER A 65 1.58 6.96 -16.72
CA SER A 65 2.16 5.85 -17.50
C SER A 65 1.41 5.56 -18.81
N LYS A 66 0.29 6.25 -19.08
CA LYS A 66 -0.62 5.94 -20.19
C LYS A 66 0.05 5.76 -21.54
N GLN A 67 1.02 6.61 -21.90
CA GLN A 67 1.72 6.47 -23.19
C GLN A 67 2.47 5.14 -23.29
N GLY A 68 3.21 4.75 -22.25
CA GLY A 68 3.92 3.46 -22.23
C GLY A 68 2.96 2.27 -22.25
N GLU A 69 1.82 2.40 -21.57
CA GLU A 69 0.75 1.39 -21.62
C GLU A 69 0.21 1.22 -23.05
N GLU A 70 -0.16 2.31 -23.71
CA GLU A 70 -0.68 2.30 -25.10
C GLU A 70 0.34 1.71 -26.09
N GLU A 71 1.61 2.06 -25.95
CA GLU A 71 2.68 1.52 -26.82
C GLU A 71 2.89 0.01 -26.66
N LEU A 72 2.78 -0.51 -25.43
CA LEU A 72 2.90 -1.95 -25.14
C LEU A 72 1.66 -2.71 -25.62
N LEU A 73 0.47 -2.16 -25.38
CA LEU A 73 -0.80 -2.78 -25.79
C LEU A 73 -0.99 -2.78 -27.31
N ALA A 74 -0.55 -1.73 -28.01
CA ALA A 74 -0.61 -1.68 -29.47
C ALA A 74 0.28 -2.74 -30.15
N LYS A 75 1.33 -3.20 -29.45
CA LYS A 75 2.25 -4.26 -29.92
C LYS A 75 1.85 -5.66 -29.43
N HIS A 76 0.81 -5.76 -28.61
CA HIS A 76 0.36 -7.02 -28.04
C HIS A 76 -0.31 -7.89 -29.10
N VAL A 77 0.19 -9.12 -29.30
CA VAL A 77 -0.32 -10.06 -30.32
C VAL A 77 -0.60 -11.46 -29.76
N ASP A 78 -0.38 -11.69 -28.47
CA ASP A 78 -0.60 -13.00 -27.85
C ASP A 78 -2.09 -13.22 -27.58
N LEU A 79 -2.67 -14.23 -28.23
CA LEU A 79 -4.11 -14.51 -28.17
C LEU A 79 -4.56 -15.18 -26.87
N ARG A 80 -3.65 -15.49 -25.94
CA ARG A 80 -3.98 -16.11 -24.64
C ARG A 80 -4.61 -15.14 -23.64
N GLY A 81 -4.56 -13.84 -23.90
CA GLY A 81 -5.19 -12.84 -23.04
C GLY A 81 -5.34 -11.50 -23.72
N SER A 82 -6.37 -10.76 -23.33
CA SER A 82 -6.55 -9.35 -23.69
C SER A 82 -6.43 -8.46 -22.44
N ALA A 83 -6.10 -7.19 -22.66
CA ALA A 83 -6.07 -6.20 -21.60
C ALA A 83 -7.32 -5.32 -21.64
N HIS A 84 -7.87 -5.03 -20.47
CA HIS A 84 -9.07 -4.22 -20.26
C HIS A 84 -8.71 -3.05 -19.37
N THR A 85 -8.71 -1.84 -19.93
CA THR A 85 -8.50 -0.61 -19.16
C THR A 85 -9.84 -0.01 -18.80
N ILE A 86 -10.11 0.07 -17.50
CA ILE A 86 -11.33 0.67 -16.95
C ILE A 86 -10.97 1.88 -16.08
N GLY A 87 -11.85 2.88 -16.08
CA GLY A 87 -11.64 4.13 -15.36
C GLY A 87 -11.90 4.01 -13.86
N HIS A 88 -12.61 5.01 -13.32
CA HIS A 88 -13.10 4.93 -11.95
C HIS A 88 -14.10 3.79 -11.81
N VAL A 89 -14.02 3.07 -10.68
CA VAL A 89 -14.95 2.00 -10.31
C VAL A 89 -15.58 2.31 -8.96
N THR A 90 -16.82 1.88 -8.76
CA THR A 90 -17.50 2.04 -7.46
C THR A 90 -16.80 1.20 -6.37
N PRO A 91 -17.04 1.48 -5.08
CA PRO A 91 -16.52 0.65 -4.00
C PRO A 91 -16.95 -0.82 -4.09
N ALA A 92 -18.20 -1.10 -4.46
CA ALA A 92 -18.70 -2.47 -4.61
C ALA A 92 -18.03 -3.18 -5.78
N SER A 93 -17.87 -2.49 -6.92
CA SER A 93 -17.15 -3.00 -8.09
C SER A 93 -15.66 -3.23 -7.81
N ARG A 94 -15.02 -2.37 -7.03
CA ARG A 94 -13.64 -2.56 -6.56
C ARG A 94 -13.51 -3.81 -5.69
N GLU A 95 -14.41 -4.01 -4.74
CA GLU A 95 -14.43 -5.19 -3.88
C GLU A 95 -14.65 -6.47 -4.71
N TRP A 96 -15.56 -6.42 -5.69
CA TRP A 96 -15.80 -7.51 -6.63
C TRP A 96 -14.54 -7.84 -7.44
N LEU A 97 -13.86 -6.84 -8.01
CA LEU A 97 -12.62 -7.04 -8.77
C LEU A 97 -11.54 -7.71 -7.93
N LEU A 98 -11.33 -7.23 -6.70
CA LEU A 98 -10.34 -7.81 -5.79
C LEU A 98 -10.66 -9.27 -5.46
N ALA A 99 -11.93 -9.60 -5.19
CA ALA A 99 -12.34 -10.95 -4.82
C ALA A 99 -12.41 -11.95 -6.00
N ASN A 100 -12.61 -11.47 -7.23
CA ASN A 100 -12.75 -12.34 -8.40
C ASN A 100 -11.47 -12.41 -9.25
N ALA A 101 -10.49 -11.55 -8.99
CA ALA A 101 -9.17 -11.66 -9.61
C ALA A 101 -8.48 -12.96 -9.18
N HIS A 102 -7.78 -13.60 -10.11
CA HIS A 102 -7.00 -14.80 -9.79
C HIS A 102 -5.66 -14.45 -9.13
N ALA A 103 -5.16 -13.26 -9.40
CA ALA A 103 -4.06 -12.65 -8.68
C ALA A 103 -4.11 -11.14 -8.87
N VAL A 104 -3.60 -10.39 -7.91
CA VAL A 104 -3.32 -8.97 -8.06
C VAL A 104 -1.84 -8.80 -8.41
N LEU A 105 -1.55 -7.92 -9.36
CA LEU A 105 -0.20 -7.46 -9.67
C LEU A 105 -0.06 -6.01 -9.20
N TYR A 106 0.80 -5.80 -8.20
CA TYR A 106 1.00 -4.52 -7.52
C TYR A 106 2.47 -4.08 -7.60
N PRO A 107 2.95 -3.65 -8.78
CA PRO A 107 4.34 -3.24 -8.98
C PRO A 107 4.50 -1.75 -8.68
N SER A 108 3.93 -1.25 -7.59
CA SER A 108 4.14 0.16 -7.21
C SER A 108 5.56 0.34 -6.69
N SER A 109 6.26 1.39 -7.13
CA SER A 109 7.64 1.69 -6.71
C SER A 109 7.72 2.72 -5.60
N ALA A 110 6.64 3.46 -5.36
CA ALA A 110 6.52 4.41 -4.26
C ALA A 110 5.08 4.48 -3.77
N GLU A 111 4.87 4.25 -2.47
CA GLU A 111 3.57 4.25 -1.81
C GLU A 111 3.70 4.69 -0.37
N GLY A 112 2.60 5.16 0.21
CA GLY A 112 2.50 5.39 1.65
C GLY A 112 2.59 4.06 2.42
N PHE A 113 1.52 3.27 2.37
CA PHE A 113 1.46 1.97 3.06
C PHE A 113 1.37 0.76 2.12
N GLY A 114 0.73 0.94 0.96
CA GLY A 114 0.47 -0.16 0.02
C GLY A 114 -0.63 -1.10 0.52
N PHE A 115 -1.86 -0.59 0.66
CA PHE A 115 -2.99 -1.37 1.20
C PHE A 115 -3.52 -2.47 0.27
N VAL A 116 -3.34 -2.32 -1.05
CA VAL A 116 -3.95 -3.21 -2.05
C VAL A 116 -3.63 -4.69 -1.83
N PRO A 117 -2.37 -5.11 -1.57
CA PRO A 117 -2.08 -6.51 -1.23
C PRO A 117 -2.86 -7.04 -0.02
N TYR A 118 -3.02 -6.22 1.03
CA TYR A 118 -3.77 -6.61 2.23
C TYR A 118 -5.28 -6.68 1.97
N GLU A 119 -5.83 -5.74 1.20
CA GLU A 119 -7.25 -5.76 0.81
C GLU A 119 -7.58 -6.97 -0.06
N ALA A 120 -6.70 -7.32 -1.00
CA ALA A 120 -6.84 -8.52 -1.82
C ALA A 120 -6.80 -9.79 -0.95
N ALA A 121 -5.84 -9.89 -0.03
CA ALA A 121 -5.72 -11.03 0.86
C ALA A 121 -6.91 -11.18 1.83
N ALA A 122 -7.50 -10.06 2.28
CA ALA A 122 -8.73 -10.07 3.07
C ALA A 122 -9.93 -10.65 2.30
N LEU A 123 -9.88 -10.58 0.97
CA LEU A 123 -10.89 -11.14 0.06
C LEU A 123 -10.48 -12.48 -0.56
N GLY A 124 -9.35 -13.06 -0.14
CA GLY A 124 -8.89 -14.37 -0.59
C GLY A 124 -8.08 -14.37 -1.89
N THR A 125 -7.58 -13.22 -2.34
CA THR A 125 -6.82 -13.10 -3.59
C THR A 125 -5.34 -12.87 -3.33
N PRO A 126 -4.44 -13.69 -3.91
CA PRO A 126 -3.00 -13.53 -3.71
C PRO A 126 -2.49 -12.32 -4.51
N THR A 127 -1.41 -11.69 -4.03
CA THR A 127 -0.83 -10.52 -4.70
C THR A 127 0.67 -10.69 -4.93
N THR A 128 1.13 -10.46 -6.16
CA THR A 128 2.54 -10.17 -6.48
C THR A 128 2.79 -8.69 -6.25
N PHE A 129 3.74 -8.34 -5.39
CA PHE A 129 4.04 -6.94 -5.08
C PHE A 129 5.53 -6.68 -4.90
N ALA A 130 5.92 -5.42 -5.07
CA ALA A 130 7.27 -4.97 -4.80
C ALA A 130 7.58 -4.96 -3.30
N SER A 131 8.68 -5.60 -2.90
CA SER A 131 9.10 -5.70 -1.50
C SER A 131 9.87 -4.45 -1.05
N PHE A 132 9.17 -3.35 -0.80
CA PHE A 132 9.74 -2.09 -0.28
C PHE A 132 8.85 -1.47 0.80
N GLY A 133 9.43 -0.58 1.61
CA GLY A 133 8.70 0.17 2.63
C GLY A 133 7.86 -0.71 3.57
N PRO A 134 6.63 -0.29 3.91
CA PRO A 134 5.77 -1.04 4.83
C PRO A 134 5.42 -2.45 4.35
N LEU A 135 5.36 -2.70 3.04
CA LEU A 135 5.16 -4.05 2.51
C LEU A 135 6.32 -4.98 2.83
N LYS A 136 7.56 -4.48 2.87
CA LYS A 136 8.72 -5.28 3.29
C LYS A 136 8.78 -5.44 4.81
N GLU A 137 8.42 -4.39 5.55
CA GLU A 137 8.57 -4.34 7.00
C GLU A 137 7.48 -5.12 7.75
N VAL A 138 6.25 -5.11 7.23
CA VAL A 138 5.05 -5.53 7.97
C VAL A 138 4.40 -6.79 7.40
N SER A 139 4.52 -7.05 6.10
CA SER A 139 3.74 -8.14 5.48
C SER A 139 4.11 -9.55 5.94
N GLY A 140 5.33 -9.76 6.44
CA GLY A 140 5.87 -11.08 6.76
C GLY A 140 6.14 -11.98 5.54
N VAL A 141 5.95 -11.47 4.31
CA VAL A 141 6.11 -12.25 3.08
C VAL A 141 7.57 -12.24 2.61
N ASN A 142 8.18 -13.43 2.56
CA ASN A 142 9.56 -13.64 2.11
C ASN A 142 9.69 -14.22 0.68
N THR A 143 8.57 -14.55 0.03
CA THR A 143 8.52 -15.14 -1.31
C THR A 143 8.31 -14.13 -2.44
N THR A 144 8.29 -12.83 -2.13
CA THR A 144 8.10 -11.76 -3.13
C THR A 144 9.26 -11.69 -4.15
N PRO A 145 9.05 -11.05 -5.32
CA PRO A 145 10.12 -10.79 -6.28
C PRO A 145 11.33 -10.11 -5.61
N LYS A 146 12.50 -10.75 -5.72
CA LYS A 146 13.74 -10.23 -5.10
C LYS A 146 14.38 -9.11 -5.92
N LEU A 147 14.06 -9.02 -7.20
CA LEU A 147 14.61 -8.05 -8.15
C LEU A 147 13.48 -7.26 -8.79
N TRP A 148 13.74 -5.99 -9.10
CA TRP A 148 12.85 -5.16 -9.90
C TRP A 148 13.04 -5.46 -11.40
N THR A 149 12.59 -6.64 -11.82
CA THR A 149 12.67 -7.07 -13.23
C THR A 149 11.37 -7.75 -13.64
N ILE A 150 11.05 -7.64 -14.94
CA ILE A 150 9.87 -8.26 -15.53
C ILE A 150 9.88 -9.78 -15.24
N ASP A 151 11.03 -10.43 -15.44
CA ASP A 151 11.21 -11.85 -15.19
C ASP A 151 10.95 -12.27 -13.74
N ALA A 152 11.42 -11.50 -12.76
CA ALA A 152 11.21 -11.82 -11.35
C ALA A 152 9.73 -11.70 -10.95
N PHE A 153 9.05 -10.66 -11.44
CA PHE A 153 7.62 -10.46 -11.21
C PHE A 153 6.77 -11.48 -11.96
N ALA A 154 7.12 -11.81 -13.21
CA ALA A 154 6.41 -12.81 -14.00
C ALA A 154 6.51 -14.20 -13.36
N LYS A 155 7.70 -14.59 -12.88
CA LYS A 155 7.88 -15.86 -12.15
C LYS A 155 7.04 -15.93 -10.87
N ASP A 156 7.03 -14.87 -10.06
CA ASP A 156 6.18 -14.82 -8.86
C ASP A 156 4.70 -14.90 -9.22
N LEU A 157 4.24 -14.11 -10.20
CA LEU A 157 2.85 -14.09 -10.63
C LEU A 157 2.41 -15.43 -11.22
N THR A 158 3.23 -16.07 -12.06
CA THR A 158 2.98 -17.42 -12.57
C THR A 158 2.87 -18.42 -11.44
N ALA A 159 3.71 -18.35 -10.41
CA ALA A 159 3.62 -19.24 -9.25
C ALA A 159 2.28 -19.05 -8.51
N LEU A 160 1.86 -17.81 -8.27
CA LEU A 160 0.56 -17.54 -7.65
C LEU A 160 -0.64 -17.99 -8.50
N LEU A 161 -0.51 -17.98 -9.83
CA LEU A 161 -1.55 -18.43 -10.74
C LEU A 161 -1.61 -19.95 -10.91
N SER A 162 -0.49 -20.67 -10.76
CA SER A 162 -0.40 -22.11 -11.09
C SER A 162 -0.26 -23.03 -9.88
N ASP A 163 0.17 -22.50 -8.73
CA ASP A 163 0.34 -23.25 -7.48
C ASP A 163 -0.60 -22.73 -6.38
N PRO A 164 -1.69 -23.45 -6.09
CA PRO A 164 -2.62 -23.10 -5.01
C PRO A 164 -1.94 -22.97 -3.64
N GLN A 165 -0.91 -23.77 -3.37
CA GLN A 165 -0.20 -23.71 -2.09
C GLN A 165 0.58 -22.40 -1.96
N ALA A 166 1.20 -21.93 -3.04
CA ALA A 166 1.89 -20.64 -3.07
C ALA A 166 0.90 -19.48 -2.89
N ALA A 167 -0.27 -19.55 -3.52
CA ALA A 167 -1.35 -18.58 -3.37
C ALA A 167 -1.87 -18.52 -1.93
N ASP A 168 -2.24 -19.67 -1.35
CA ASP A 168 -2.77 -19.78 0.01
C ASP A 168 -1.75 -19.27 1.04
N LEU A 169 -0.47 -19.61 0.86
CA LEU A 169 0.59 -19.14 1.75
C LEU A 169 0.78 -17.62 1.66
N ARG A 170 0.71 -17.03 0.45
CA ARG A 170 0.79 -15.58 0.24
C ARG A 170 -0.37 -14.87 0.95
N ILE A 171 -1.59 -15.41 0.83
CA ILE A 171 -2.79 -14.88 1.50
C ILE A 171 -2.63 -14.99 3.02
N ALA A 172 -2.24 -16.16 3.52
CA ALA A 172 -2.13 -16.42 4.96
C ALA A 172 -1.13 -15.47 5.64
N HIS A 173 0.03 -15.21 5.03
CA HIS A 173 1.00 -14.24 5.58
C HIS A 173 0.42 -12.82 5.66
N LEU A 174 -0.25 -12.37 4.59
CA LEU A 174 -0.86 -11.04 4.57
C LEU A 174 -2.04 -10.93 5.57
N GLN A 175 -2.85 -11.99 5.71
CA GLN A 175 -3.92 -12.05 6.71
C GLN A 175 -3.38 -12.04 8.15
N ALA A 176 -2.26 -12.72 8.41
CA ALA A 176 -1.59 -12.66 9.71
C ALA A 176 -1.13 -11.23 10.03
N ALA A 177 -0.56 -10.51 9.04
CA ALA A 177 -0.19 -9.11 9.20
C ALA A 177 -1.42 -8.21 9.47
N ILE A 178 -2.55 -8.43 8.79
CA ILE A 178 -3.81 -7.71 9.03
C ILE A 178 -4.30 -7.94 10.47
N ALA A 179 -4.28 -9.18 10.94
CA ALA A 179 -4.71 -9.52 12.30
C ALA A 179 -3.79 -8.93 13.38
N GLN A 180 -2.49 -8.85 13.10
CA GLN A 180 -1.49 -8.32 14.03
C GLN A 180 -1.51 -6.78 14.09
N HIS A 181 -1.70 -6.12 12.95
CA HIS A 181 -1.58 -4.67 12.82
C HIS A 181 -2.95 -4.00 12.64
N THR A 182 -3.65 -3.83 13.77
CA THR A 182 -5.00 -3.25 13.80
C THR A 182 -4.97 -1.73 14.03
N TRP A 183 -6.02 -1.04 13.58
CA TRP A 183 -6.20 0.40 13.83
C TRP A 183 -6.31 0.71 15.33
N ASP A 184 -7.02 -0.10 16.11
CA ASP A 184 -7.09 0.05 17.57
C ASP A 184 -5.73 -0.17 18.26
N GLY A 185 -4.94 -1.12 17.76
CA GLY A 185 -3.57 -1.34 18.23
C GLY A 185 -2.66 -0.14 17.94
N PHE A 186 -2.73 0.37 16.71
CA PHE A 186 -1.99 1.55 16.28
C PHE A 186 -2.38 2.79 17.11
N ALA A 187 -3.68 3.06 17.26
CA ALA A 187 -4.18 4.21 18.02
C ALA A 187 -3.72 4.19 19.48
N ARG A 188 -3.81 3.03 20.15
CA ARG A 188 -3.29 2.86 21.52
C ARG A 188 -1.80 3.13 21.60
N THR A 189 -1.01 2.49 20.73
CA THR A 189 0.46 2.65 20.71
C THR A 189 0.86 4.10 20.44
N LEU A 190 0.15 4.79 19.54
CA LEU A 190 0.41 6.19 19.22
C LEU A 190 0.08 7.13 20.40
N ILE A 191 -1.02 6.88 21.11
CA ILE A 191 -1.39 7.63 22.31
C ILE A 191 -0.34 7.41 23.41
N ASP A 192 0.05 6.17 23.66
CA ASP A 192 1.08 5.83 24.65
C ASP A 192 2.41 6.52 24.32
N PHE A 193 2.78 6.54 23.04
CA PHE A 193 3.96 7.26 22.57
C PHE A 193 3.87 8.77 22.85
N PHE A 194 2.74 9.41 22.53
CA PHE A 194 2.57 10.83 22.83
C PHE A 194 2.58 11.12 24.34
N GLN A 195 1.93 10.29 25.15
CA GLN A 195 1.97 10.42 26.60
C GLN A 195 3.40 10.28 27.14
N HIS A 196 4.17 9.33 26.61
CA HIS A 196 5.58 9.17 26.95
C HIS A 196 6.39 10.42 26.63
N VAL A 197 6.28 10.96 25.40
CA VAL A 197 7.00 12.17 24.97
C VAL A 197 6.63 13.38 25.84
N ILE A 198 5.35 13.56 26.18
CA ILE A 198 4.88 14.64 27.06
C ILE A 198 5.42 14.45 28.50
N ALA A 199 5.59 13.21 28.95
CA ALA A 199 6.13 12.89 30.26
C ALA A 199 7.67 13.05 30.33
N MET A 200 8.38 13.03 29.20
CA MET A 200 9.82 13.27 29.19
C MET A 200 10.18 14.66 29.73
N PRO A 201 11.36 14.84 30.35
CA PRO A 201 11.87 16.16 30.67
C PRO A 201 12.02 16.99 29.38
N THR A 202 11.57 18.23 29.40
CA THR A 202 11.82 19.15 28.28
C THR A 202 13.33 19.31 28.11
N VAL A 203 13.85 18.86 26.97
CA VAL A 203 15.22 19.16 26.59
C VAL A 203 15.23 20.62 26.11
N PHE A 204 16.02 21.48 26.75
CA PHE A 204 16.24 22.86 26.31
C PHE A 204 17.15 22.85 25.07
N THR A 205 16.63 22.42 23.91
CA THR A 205 17.40 22.32 22.65
C THR A 205 17.33 23.57 21.77
N SER A 206 16.88 24.71 22.28
CA SER A 206 16.97 26.00 21.55
C SER A 206 17.58 27.16 22.34
N THR A 207 18.17 26.93 23.51
CA THR A 207 18.82 28.01 24.31
C THR A 207 20.34 27.96 24.33
N VAL A 208 20.97 27.01 23.63
CA VAL A 208 22.45 26.91 23.60
C VAL A 208 22.97 26.97 22.16
N ALA A 209 22.59 28.04 21.45
CA ALA A 209 23.42 28.64 20.42
C ALA A 209 23.34 30.16 20.66
N GLY A 210 24.38 30.71 21.30
CA GLY A 210 24.31 31.96 22.05
C GLY A 210 24.02 33.21 21.22
N THR A 211 23.17 34.07 21.78
CA THR A 211 23.38 35.51 21.97
C THR A 211 22.53 35.94 23.17
N ALA A 212 22.84 37.07 23.83
CA ALA A 212 22.14 37.60 25.00
C ALA A 212 20.60 37.70 24.89
N ALA A 213 20.04 37.57 23.68
CA ALA A 213 18.61 37.46 23.43
C ALA A 213 17.98 36.15 23.98
N ALA A 214 18.74 35.04 24.03
CA ALA A 214 18.23 33.76 24.52
C ALA A 214 17.98 33.76 26.03
N ASP A 215 18.85 34.39 26.81
CA ASP A 215 18.70 34.52 28.27
C ASP A 215 17.54 35.45 28.63
N SER A 216 17.37 36.54 27.88
CA SER A 216 16.23 37.47 28.03
C SER A 216 14.89 36.79 27.66
N ALA A 217 14.87 36.02 26.57
CA ALA A 217 13.70 35.25 26.16
C ALA A 217 13.35 34.18 27.21
N LEU A 218 14.35 33.47 27.74
CA LEU A 218 14.17 32.49 28.81
C LEU A 218 13.62 33.12 30.09
N ALA A 219 14.17 34.26 30.51
CA ALA A 219 13.67 35.02 31.66
C ALA A 219 12.23 35.52 31.45
N SER A 220 11.86 35.92 30.23
CA SER A 220 10.50 36.34 29.87
C SER A 220 9.50 35.18 29.91
N ILE A 221 9.91 34.00 29.46
CA ILE A 221 9.09 32.78 29.48
C ILE A 221 8.91 32.29 30.92
N MET A 222 9.99 32.27 31.70
CA MET A 222 9.95 31.85 33.12
C MET A 222 9.16 32.84 34.01
N SER A 223 9.06 34.11 33.61
CA SER A 223 8.22 35.11 34.28
C SER A 223 6.80 35.22 33.71
N SER A 224 6.50 34.53 32.61
CA SER A 224 5.18 34.55 31.97
C SER A 224 4.09 33.94 32.86
N LYS A 225 2.86 34.47 32.73
CA LYS A 225 1.68 33.94 33.43
C LYS A 225 1.43 32.46 33.13
N ALA A 226 1.74 32.01 31.91
CA ALA A 226 1.58 30.61 31.49
C ALA A 226 2.54 29.66 32.23
N TYR A 227 3.80 30.06 32.42
CA TYR A 227 4.78 29.27 33.16
C TYR A 227 4.48 29.21 34.67
N ARG A 228 4.00 30.32 35.25
CA ARG A 228 3.53 30.33 36.64
C ARG A 228 2.26 29.50 36.84
N ALA A 229 1.36 29.47 35.85
CA ALA A 229 0.13 28.68 35.92
C ALA A 229 0.38 27.17 35.98
N THR A 230 1.50 26.69 35.41
CA THR A 230 1.86 25.25 35.39
C THR A 230 2.73 24.81 36.58
N GLU A 231 3.00 25.70 37.55
CA GLU A 231 3.90 25.44 38.67
C GLU A 231 3.46 24.26 39.56
N LYS A 232 2.14 24.12 39.78
CA LYS A 232 1.56 23.02 40.58
C LYS A 232 1.76 21.66 39.91
N LEU A 233 1.57 21.58 38.59
CA LEU A 233 1.77 20.35 37.81
C LEU A 233 3.23 19.90 37.82
N ARG A 234 4.16 20.85 37.78
CA ARG A 234 5.60 20.57 37.85
C ARG A 234 6.06 20.11 39.24
N LYS A 235 5.50 20.67 40.32
CA LYS A 235 5.79 20.22 41.70
C LYS A 235 5.31 18.80 41.97
N VAL A 236 4.19 18.39 41.36
CA VAL A 236 3.67 17.02 41.45
C VAL A 236 4.62 16.05 40.70
N LYS A 237 5.04 16.39 39.48
CA LYS A 237 5.98 15.57 38.68
C LYS A 237 7.31 15.31 39.41
N ASN A 238 7.86 16.29 40.12
CA ASN A 238 9.09 16.12 40.90
C ASN A 238 8.94 15.27 42.17
N LYS A 239 7.71 15.13 42.71
CA LYS A 239 7.44 14.32 43.90
C LYS A 239 7.37 12.82 43.59
N PHE A 240 6.93 12.47 42.38
CA PHE A 240 6.87 11.09 41.87
C PHE A 240 8.20 10.59 41.28
N SER A 241 9.19 11.46 41.07
CA SER A 241 10.52 11.08 40.58
C SER A 241 11.54 10.79 41.70
N LYS A 242 11.14 10.91 42.98
CA LYS A 242 12.02 10.75 44.16
C LYS A 242 11.50 9.75 45.21
N GLY A 243 10.51 8.93 44.87
CA GLY A 243 10.04 7.80 45.68
C GLY A 243 9.96 6.57 44.81
#